data_AF-A0A8C1JRE6-F1
#
_entry.id   AF-A0A8C1JRE6-F1
#
_cell.length_a   1.000
_cell.length_b   1.000
_cell.length_c   1.000
_cell.angle_alpha   90.00
_cell.angle_beta   90.00
_cell.angle_gamma   90.00
#
_symmetry.space_group_name_H-M   'P 1'
#
loop_
_entity.id
_entity.type
_entity.pdbx_description
1 polymer ?
#
loop_
_entity_poly.entity_id
_entity_poly.type
_entity_poly.pdbx_seq_one_letter_code
_entity_poly.pdbx_strand_id
1 'polypeptide(L)'
;MHHSMKPHPAITATLLDFMCRIIPNFFPPLEGQVRQGVFNSLNFIMEKRVLAHLAPLFDNPKLDRELRSMLRERFPEFCNSPSPPTEVKMEESVPLEMDNHVLDKEDGCYDNTDATFSDDEEELNNKGKKREFRFHQLKETYIEEPADITPFVDQLDEALKERVLQLQKGSDTETHCEVMQEIVDLILEEDFDSEQMSTLASCLAELFKGHFRGDVLPEEITEESLEESVCKPVCLIFRNLCQMQEDNSGFSVLLDLLAELYQKQPKIGYHLLYYLKFPDETLRSGELLNMIVAVIDSAQLQELMCHVMTGNLVMFRKDSVLNILIQSLDWETFEQYSTWQLFLAHSIPLETIIPILQHLKYKEHPEALSCLLLQLRREKPSEEMVKMVLSRPYHQEDQFTTSILRHWAAKHDDLLGEHIKALLIKNNSMPRKRQSLRSSSSKLAQLTLEQMLEHLDSLRLNLSNAKNNFFSQTPILQALQHVQASCDEAHKMRFSDLFSLAEDYEDSTKQHKPRRKAPASSPRSRKGAAPQPSNEEESASSSASEEEDSKPKASKRKRKASAVGSDSD
;
A
#
# COMPACT_ATOMS: atom_id res chain seq x y z
N MET A 1 -30.60 2.26 6.83
CA MET A 1 -32.05 2.09 6.51
C MET A 1 -32.95 2.86 7.48
N HIS A 2 -32.93 2.59 8.79
CA HIS A 2 -33.81 3.29 9.74
C HIS A 2 -33.57 4.82 9.79
N HIS A 3 -32.34 5.25 10.05
CA HIS A 3 -32.00 6.69 10.15
C HIS A 3 -32.19 7.46 8.84
N SER A 4 -31.99 6.81 7.70
CA SER A 4 -32.16 7.42 6.37
C SER A 4 -33.63 7.57 5.96
N MET A 5 -34.58 6.88 6.59
CA MET A 5 -36.00 6.91 6.20
C MET A 5 -36.63 8.31 6.30
N LYS A 6 -36.18 9.14 7.26
CA LYS A 6 -36.67 10.50 7.45
C LYS A 6 -36.02 11.53 6.50
N PRO A 7 -34.68 11.65 6.44
CA PRO A 7 -34.02 12.65 5.59
C PRO A 7 -33.87 12.23 4.12
N HIS A 8 -33.70 10.93 3.84
CA HIS A 8 -33.36 10.41 2.50
C HIS A 8 -34.09 9.07 2.22
N PRO A 9 -35.42 9.08 2.03
CA PRO A 9 -36.22 7.85 1.88
C PRO A 9 -35.78 6.98 0.69
N ALA A 10 -35.23 7.58 -0.37
CA ALA A 10 -34.70 6.87 -1.53
C ALA A 10 -33.56 5.90 -1.16
N ILE A 11 -32.66 6.28 -0.26
CA ILE A 11 -31.56 5.40 0.21
C ILE A 11 -32.15 4.15 0.88
N THR A 12 -33.15 4.34 1.74
CA THR A 12 -33.81 3.22 2.41
C THR A 12 -34.56 2.33 1.42
N ALA A 13 -35.23 2.91 0.42
CA ALA A 13 -35.92 2.17 -0.61
C ALA A 13 -34.95 1.29 -1.44
N THR A 14 -33.83 1.85 -1.91
CA THR A 14 -32.83 1.10 -2.68
C THR A 14 -32.22 -0.05 -1.89
N LEU A 15 -31.90 0.16 -0.60
CA LEU A 15 -31.34 -0.90 0.24
C LEU A 15 -32.34 -2.03 0.51
N LEU A 16 -33.61 -1.71 0.74
CA LEU A 16 -34.67 -2.70 0.92
C LEU A 16 -34.97 -3.47 -0.39
N ASP A 17 -34.98 -2.79 -1.54
CA ASP A 17 -35.16 -3.42 -2.85
C ASP A 17 -33.98 -4.35 -3.17
N PHE A 18 -32.74 -3.89 -2.93
CA PHE A 18 -31.55 -4.72 -3.07
C PHE A 18 -31.62 -5.97 -2.18
N MET A 19 -31.96 -5.82 -0.90
CA MET A 19 -32.11 -6.94 0.03
C MET A 19 -33.13 -7.98 -0.46
N CYS A 20 -34.24 -7.55 -1.06
CA CYS A 20 -35.23 -8.47 -1.63
C CYS A 20 -34.72 -9.16 -2.91
N ARG A 21 -34.03 -8.42 -3.78
CA ARG A 21 -33.55 -8.94 -5.07
C ARG A 21 -32.31 -9.81 -4.95
N ILE A 22 -31.43 -9.56 -3.99
CA ILE A 22 -30.19 -10.31 -3.84
C ILE A 22 -30.45 -11.77 -3.42
N ILE A 23 -31.53 -12.03 -2.69
CA ILE A 23 -31.87 -13.37 -2.19
C ILE A 23 -31.96 -14.43 -3.31
N PRO A 24 -32.78 -14.24 -4.36
CA PRO A 24 -32.86 -15.20 -5.47
C PRO A 24 -31.71 -15.06 -6.49
N ASN A 25 -30.99 -13.94 -6.52
CA ASN A 25 -30.03 -13.64 -7.60
C ASN A 25 -28.56 -13.79 -7.21
N PHE A 26 -28.22 -13.82 -5.92
CA PHE A 26 -26.82 -13.91 -5.47
C PHE A 26 -26.16 -15.21 -5.94
N PHE A 27 -26.80 -16.34 -5.65
CA PHE A 27 -26.41 -17.65 -6.14
C PHE A 27 -27.64 -18.57 -6.14
N PRO A 28 -28.33 -18.74 -7.29
CA PRO A 28 -29.62 -19.43 -7.36
C PRO A 28 -29.65 -20.82 -6.70
N PRO A 29 -28.61 -21.68 -6.80
CA PRO A 29 -28.60 -22.98 -6.13
C PRO A 29 -28.70 -22.91 -4.59
N LEU A 30 -28.30 -21.79 -3.98
CA LEU A 30 -28.32 -21.58 -2.52
C LEU A 30 -29.31 -20.52 -2.07
N GLU A 31 -30.33 -20.18 -2.88
CA GLU A 31 -31.37 -19.19 -2.53
C GLU A 31 -31.94 -19.43 -1.12
N GLY A 32 -32.20 -20.70 -0.76
CA GLY A 32 -32.72 -21.06 0.55
C GLY A 32 -31.80 -20.67 1.72
N GLN A 33 -30.49 -20.84 1.56
CA GLN A 33 -29.50 -20.47 2.58
C GLN A 33 -29.35 -18.96 2.69
N VAL A 34 -29.30 -18.25 1.56
CA VAL A 34 -29.22 -16.79 1.52
C VAL A 34 -30.47 -16.19 2.19
N ARG A 35 -31.67 -16.71 1.87
CA ARG A 35 -32.92 -16.31 2.52
C ARG A 35 -32.87 -16.53 4.02
N GLN A 36 -32.40 -17.69 4.48
CA GLN A 36 -32.29 -18.00 5.90
C GLN A 36 -31.29 -17.07 6.60
N GLY A 37 -30.18 -16.72 5.97
CA GLY A 37 -29.19 -15.77 6.49
C GLY A 37 -29.77 -14.38 6.70
N VAL A 38 -30.52 -13.85 5.71
CA VAL A 38 -31.22 -12.56 5.85
C VAL A 38 -32.28 -12.62 6.95
N PHE A 39 -33.07 -13.70 7.00
CA PHE A 39 -34.09 -13.89 8.03
C PHE A 39 -33.50 -13.92 9.45
N ASN A 40 -32.41 -14.67 9.65
CA ASN A 40 -31.70 -14.74 10.93
C ASN A 40 -31.15 -13.37 11.34
N SER A 41 -30.63 -12.61 10.38
CA SER A 41 -30.11 -11.25 10.63
C SER A 41 -31.21 -10.29 11.08
N LEU A 42 -32.39 -10.33 10.43
CA LEU A 42 -33.54 -9.51 10.81
C LEU A 42 -34.09 -9.88 12.20
N ASN A 43 -34.15 -11.16 12.54
CA ASN A 43 -34.51 -11.59 13.90
C ASN A 43 -33.48 -11.11 14.93
N PHE A 44 -32.19 -11.27 14.65
CA PHE A 44 -31.13 -10.86 15.55
C PHE A 44 -31.16 -9.35 15.83
N ILE A 45 -31.46 -8.52 14.82
CA ILE A 45 -31.67 -7.08 14.97
C ILE A 45 -32.79 -6.77 15.99
N MET A 46 -33.89 -7.53 15.96
CA MET A 46 -34.98 -7.40 16.92
C MET A 46 -34.60 -7.92 18.31
N GLU A 47 -33.94 -9.08 18.39
CA GLU A 47 -33.47 -9.67 19.66
C GLU A 47 -32.49 -8.75 20.40
N LYS A 48 -31.57 -8.13 19.67
CA LYS A 48 -30.59 -7.17 20.21
C LYS A 48 -31.16 -5.76 20.40
N ARG A 49 -32.44 -5.55 20.06
CA ARG A 49 -33.13 -4.25 20.16
C ARG A 49 -32.43 -3.12 19.39
N VAL A 50 -31.63 -3.44 18.36
CA VAL A 50 -31.12 -2.44 17.41
C VAL A 50 -32.30 -1.76 16.71
N LEU A 51 -33.33 -2.54 16.38
CA LEU A 51 -34.68 -2.06 16.07
C LEU A 51 -35.68 -2.93 16.82
N ALA A 52 -36.47 -2.33 17.72
CA ALA A 52 -37.48 -3.08 18.48
C ALA A 52 -38.55 -3.74 17.59
N HIS A 53 -38.92 -3.09 16.49
CA HIS A 53 -39.89 -3.60 15.52
C HIS A 53 -39.48 -3.21 14.09
N LEU A 54 -39.58 -4.15 13.15
CA LEU A 54 -39.30 -3.92 11.74
C LEU A 54 -40.53 -3.43 10.95
N ALA A 55 -41.74 -3.69 11.43
CA ALA A 55 -42.98 -3.28 10.74
C ALA A 55 -43.07 -1.78 10.41
N PRO A 56 -42.69 -0.84 11.31
CA PRO A 56 -42.70 0.60 10.99
C PRO A 56 -41.71 1.01 9.88
N LEU A 57 -40.68 0.19 9.65
CA LEU A 57 -39.71 0.38 8.58
C LEU A 57 -40.20 -0.27 7.27
N PHE A 58 -40.71 -1.50 7.34
CA PHE A 58 -41.13 -2.28 6.16
C PHE A 58 -42.46 -1.83 5.56
N ASP A 59 -43.39 -1.32 6.37
CA ASP A 59 -44.69 -0.80 5.90
C ASP A 59 -44.77 0.74 5.97
N ASN A 60 -43.62 1.42 5.93
CA ASN A 60 -43.58 2.87 6.02
C ASN A 60 -44.30 3.52 4.81
N PRO A 61 -45.23 4.47 5.02
CA PRO A 61 -45.98 5.08 3.94
C PRO A 61 -45.12 5.89 2.94
N LYS A 62 -43.88 6.25 3.31
CA LYS A 62 -42.91 6.89 2.40
C LYS A 62 -42.28 5.92 1.39
N LEU A 63 -42.46 4.61 1.57
CA LEU A 63 -42.01 3.60 0.60
C LEU A 63 -43.08 3.35 -0.45
N ASP A 64 -42.63 3.13 -1.68
CA ASP A 64 -43.50 2.78 -2.79
C ASP A 64 -44.28 1.50 -2.51
N ARG A 65 -45.51 1.45 -3.03
CA ARG A 65 -46.45 0.36 -2.78
C ARG A 65 -45.92 -1.00 -3.26
N GLU A 66 -45.19 -1.01 -4.38
CA GLU A 66 -44.61 -2.23 -4.96
C GLU A 66 -43.51 -2.81 -4.08
N LEU A 67 -42.61 -1.95 -3.57
CA LEU A 67 -41.57 -2.37 -2.63
C LEU A 67 -42.15 -2.92 -1.32
N ARG A 68 -43.19 -2.27 -0.77
CA ARG A 68 -43.90 -2.77 0.42
C ARG A 68 -44.58 -4.12 0.17
N SER A 69 -45.10 -4.35 -1.03
CA SER A 69 -45.65 -5.64 -1.44
C SER A 69 -44.57 -6.72 -1.50
N MET A 70 -43.42 -6.41 -2.11
CA MET A 70 -42.28 -7.32 -2.22
C MET A 70 -41.73 -7.72 -0.84
N LEU A 71 -41.63 -6.76 0.09
CA LEU A 71 -41.23 -7.02 1.48
C LEU A 71 -42.22 -7.94 2.20
N ARG A 72 -43.54 -7.71 2.01
CA ARG A 72 -44.60 -8.54 2.63
C ARG A 72 -44.63 -9.96 2.08
N GLU A 73 -44.30 -10.15 0.81
CA GLU A 73 -44.18 -11.46 0.18
C GLU A 73 -42.95 -12.23 0.69
N ARG A 74 -41.80 -11.55 0.80
CA ARG A 74 -40.53 -12.19 1.18
C ARG A 74 -40.41 -12.42 2.69
N PHE A 75 -40.94 -11.50 3.50
CA PHE A 75 -40.80 -11.46 4.97
C PHE A 75 -42.13 -11.15 5.69
N PRO A 76 -43.15 -12.01 5.55
CA PRO A 76 -44.46 -11.77 6.15
C PRO A 76 -44.39 -11.69 7.70
N GLU A 77 -43.43 -12.36 8.34
CA GLU A 77 -43.29 -12.37 9.80
C GLU A 77 -42.90 -11.00 10.37
N PHE A 78 -42.24 -10.15 9.58
CA PHE A 78 -41.72 -8.86 10.03
C PHE A 78 -42.62 -7.66 9.67
N CYS A 79 -43.66 -7.89 8.87
CA CYS A 79 -44.61 -6.85 8.42
C CYS A 79 -45.80 -6.64 9.36
N ASN A 80 -46.02 -7.52 10.33
CA ASN A 80 -47.15 -7.43 11.27
C ASN A 80 -46.66 -7.00 12.66
N SER A 81 -47.28 -5.97 13.23
CA SER A 81 -47.12 -5.65 14.66
C SER A 81 -47.78 -6.74 15.48
N PRO A 82 -47.13 -7.31 16.52
CA PRO A 82 -47.88 -8.06 17.53
C PRO A 82 -48.87 -7.12 18.22
N SER A 83 -50.11 -7.57 18.38
CA SER A 83 -51.14 -6.90 19.19
C SER A 83 -50.65 -6.75 20.63
N PRO A 84 -50.95 -5.65 21.36
CA PRO A 84 -50.56 -5.54 22.74
C PRO A 84 -51.26 -6.63 23.58
N PRO A 85 -50.56 -7.35 24.48
CA PRO A 85 -51.19 -8.24 25.42
C PRO A 85 -52.02 -7.43 26.43
N THR A 86 -53.19 -7.98 26.72
CA THR A 86 -54.21 -7.53 27.66
C THR A 86 -53.66 -7.18 29.05
N GLU A 87 -54.24 -6.13 29.63
CA GLU A 87 -53.99 -5.58 30.97
C GLU A 87 -53.79 -6.62 32.08
N VAL A 88 -52.71 -6.47 32.85
CA VAL A 88 -52.70 -6.80 34.28
C VAL A 88 -52.05 -5.65 35.03
N LYS A 89 -52.87 -4.96 35.84
CA LYS A 89 -52.49 -3.92 36.80
C LYS A 89 -51.35 -4.37 37.72
N MET A 90 -50.35 -3.50 37.92
CA MET A 90 -49.79 -3.23 39.26
C MET A 90 -49.08 -1.87 39.30
N GLU A 91 -49.72 -0.96 40.05
CA GLU A 91 -49.19 0.09 40.93
C GLU A 91 -48.14 1.10 40.44
N GLU A 92 -48.69 2.22 39.96
CA GLU A 92 -48.44 3.61 40.37
C GLU A 92 -47.28 3.88 41.36
N SER A 93 -46.28 4.66 40.90
CA SER A 93 -45.56 5.60 41.76
C SER A 93 -45.30 6.92 41.01
N VAL A 94 -45.41 7.99 41.80
CA VAL A 94 -45.84 9.36 41.48
C VAL A 94 -44.76 10.18 40.75
N PRO A 95 -45.14 11.15 39.89
CA PRO A 95 -44.22 11.99 39.12
C PRO A 95 -43.71 13.18 39.93
N LEU A 96 -42.45 13.55 39.72
CA LEU A 96 -41.94 14.88 40.10
C LEU A 96 -41.68 15.68 38.83
N GLU A 97 -42.64 16.54 38.51
CA GLU A 97 -42.44 17.73 37.70
C GLU A 97 -41.50 18.68 38.44
N MET A 98 -40.60 19.33 37.70
CA MET A 98 -40.16 20.67 38.06
C MET A 98 -40.29 21.57 36.85
N ASP A 99 -41.10 22.59 37.07
CA ASP A 99 -41.75 23.45 36.12
C ASP A 99 -40.89 24.67 35.75
N ASN A 100 -41.10 25.12 34.50
CA ASN A 100 -41.05 26.48 33.94
C ASN A 100 -39.97 27.52 34.31
N HIS A 101 -39.37 28.09 33.26
CA HIS A 101 -39.66 29.46 32.76
C HIS A 101 -38.92 29.68 31.40
N VAL A 102 -39.56 29.75 30.21
CA VAL A 102 -40.40 30.84 29.60
C VAL A 102 -39.51 32.01 29.14
N LEU A 103 -38.99 32.07 27.89
CA LEU A 103 -39.48 32.69 26.62
C LEU A 103 -38.17 33.14 25.87
N ASP A 104 -38.01 33.31 24.56
CA ASP A 104 -38.87 33.44 23.39
C ASP A 104 -38.02 33.17 22.12
N LYS A 105 -38.70 32.83 21.03
CA LYS A 105 -38.34 32.81 19.59
C LYS A 105 -36.94 33.26 19.12
N GLU A 106 -36.34 32.49 18.18
CA GLU A 106 -36.30 32.84 16.75
C GLU A 106 -35.80 31.68 15.86
N ASP A 107 -36.33 31.65 14.64
CA ASP A 107 -36.20 30.62 13.59
C ASP A 107 -34.78 30.44 13.02
N GLY A 108 -34.48 29.19 12.63
CA GLY A 108 -33.90 28.91 11.32
C GLY A 108 -32.38 28.71 11.20
N CYS A 109 -31.94 27.44 11.18
CA CYS A 109 -31.17 26.89 10.05
C CYS A 109 -31.08 25.36 10.21
N TYR A 110 -31.83 24.61 9.41
CA TYR A 110 -31.52 23.19 9.20
C TYR A 110 -30.25 23.13 8.35
N ASP A 111 -29.12 22.80 8.96
CA ASP A 111 -27.93 22.46 8.22
C ASP A 111 -27.99 20.98 7.83
N ASN A 112 -27.91 20.74 6.52
CA ASN A 112 -27.75 19.42 5.95
C ASN A 112 -26.27 19.08 6.05
N THR A 113 -25.91 18.05 6.82
CA THR A 113 -24.81 17.13 6.47
C THR A 113 -24.75 15.97 7.46
N ASP A 114 -24.45 14.81 6.90
CA ASP A 114 -23.93 13.60 7.54
C ASP A 114 -24.94 12.60 8.13
N ALA A 115 -25.21 11.59 7.30
CA ALA A 115 -25.57 10.26 7.75
C ALA A 115 -24.30 9.57 8.30
N THR A 116 -23.99 9.82 9.57
CA THR A 116 -22.90 9.13 10.28
C THR A 116 -23.35 7.72 10.70
N PHE A 117 -22.50 6.72 10.45
CA PHE A 117 -22.66 5.38 11.05
C PHE A 117 -22.37 5.50 12.55
N SER A 118 -23.31 5.05 13.39
CA SER A 118 -23.14 5.01 14.84
C SER A 118 -22.28 3.80 15.20
N ASP A 119 -20.98 4.01 15.33
CA ASP A 119 -20.06 3.11 16.02
C ASP A 119 -19.96 3.59 17.48
N ASP A 120 -20.92 3.14 18.30
CA ASP A 120 -20.87 3.29 19.75
C ASP A 120 -21.20 1.92 20.36
N GLU A 121 -20.17 1.11 20.58
CA GLU A 121 -20.22 -0.14 21.33
C GLU A 121 -20.30 0.17 22.83
N GLU A 122 -21.51 0.27 23.39
CA GLU A 122 -21.70 0.10 24.84
C GLU A 122 -21.74 -1.41 25.18
N GLU A 123 -20.68 -1.90 25.82
CA GLU A 123 -20.56 -3.26 26.35
C GLU A 123 -21.63 -3.56 27.43
N LEU A 124 -22.78 -4.09 27.01
CA LEU A 124 -23.70 -4.76 27.93
C LEU A 124 -23.27 -6.22 28.13
N ASN A 125 -22.55 -6.41 29.23
CA ASN A 125 -22.14 -7.70 29.81
C ASN A 125 -23.35 -8.63 30.02
N ASN A 126 -23.60 -9.54 29.08
CA ASN A 126 -24.52 -10.67 29.27
C ASN A 126 -23.78 -11.99 29.02
N LYS A 127 -23.64 -12.78 30.09
CA LYS A 127 -23.13 -14.15 30.11
C LYS A 127 -24.13 -15.09 29.39
N GLY A 128 -24.08 -15.09 28.07
CA GLY A 128 -24.60 -16.16 27.21
C GLY A 128 -23.48 -16.55 26.26
N LYS A 129 -23.29 -17.84 25.98
CA LYS A 129 -22.27 -18.35 25.05
C LYS A 129 -22.29 -17.51 23.76
N LYS A 130 -21.31 -16.60 23.59
CA LYS A 130 -21.09 -15.88 22.33
C LYS A 130 -20.76 -16.96 21.29
N ARG A 131 -21.73 -17.35 20.47
CA ARG A 131 -21.43 -18.01 19.22
C ARG A 131 -20.74 -16.94 18.36
N GLU A 132 -19.42 -17.02 18.27
CA GLU A 132 -18.67 -16.27 17.26
C GLU A 132 -19.17 -16.74 15.90
N PHE A 133 -19.95 -15.89 15.23
CA PHE A 133 -20.25 -16.08 13.82
C PHE A 133 -19.08 -15.48 13.04
N ARG A 134 -17.96 -16.21 12.95
CA ARG A 134 -17.07 -16.02 11.81
C ARG A 134 -17.85 -16.41 10.57
N PHE A 135 -17.88 -15.53 9.57
CA PHE A 135 -18.25 -15.93 8.22
C PHE A 135 -17.26 -17.02 7.81
N HIS A 136 -17.71 -18.28 7.87
CA HIS A 136 -16.98 -19.35 7.23
C HIS A 136 -17.34 -19.23 5.75
N GLN A 137 -16.33 -19.15 4.89
CA GLN A 137 -16.52 -19.30 3.46
C GLN A 137 -17.41 -20.51 3.23
N LEU A 138 -18.45 -20.38 2.40
CA LEU A 138 -19.31 -21.52 2.06
C LEU A 138 -18.40 -22.60 1.48
N LYS A 139 -18.04 -23.62 2.29
CA LYS A 139 -17.31 -24.79 1.79
C LYS A 139 -18.20 -25.37 0.69
N GLU A 140 -17.75 -25.21 -0.54
CA GLU A 140 -18.43 -25.69 -1.74
C GLU A 140 -18.65 -27.19 -1.54
N THR A 141 -19.88 -27.61 -1.20
CA THR A 141 -20.21 -29.03 -1.04
C THR A 141 -20.30 -29.62 -2.44
N TYR A 142 -19.13 -29.91 -3.02
CA TYR A 142 -18.98 -30.54 -4.31
C TYR A 142 -19.25 -32.04 -4.16
N ILE A 143 -20.06 -32.59 -5.07
CA ILE A 143 -20.21 -34.04 -5.21
C ILE A 143 -19.00 -34.51 -6.01
N GLU A 144 -18.06 -35.21 -5.39
CA GLU A 144 -16.93 -35.82 -6.11
C GLU A 144 -17.47 -36.79 -7.16
N GLU A 145 -17.43 -36.38 -8.43
CA GLU A 145 -17.52 -37.30 -9.54
C GLU A 145 -16.24 -38.13 -9.57
N PRO A 146 -16.33 -39.47 -9.72
CA PRO A 146 -15.15 -40.32 -9.79
C PRO A 146 -14.28 -39.91 -10.98
N ALA A 147 -12.96 -39.88 -10.77
CA ALA A 147 -12.00 -39.54 -11.82
C ALA A 147 -12.18 -40.47 -13.04
N ASP A 148 -12.45 -39.88 -14.21
CA ASP A 148 -12.63 -40.62 -15.46
C ASP A 148 -11.38 -40.56 -16.33
N ILE A 149 -10.52 -41.57 -16.16
CA ILE A 149 -9.30 -41.74 -16.97
C ILE A 149 -9.50 -42.57 -18.24
N THR A 150 -10.72 -43.07 -18.49
CA THR A 150 -11.04 -43.94 -19.64
C THR A 150 -10.54 -43.39 -20.98
N PRO A 151 -10.61 -42.08 -21.26
CA PRO A 151 -10.12 -41.53 -22.53
C PRO A 151 -8.61 -41.70 -22.76
N PHE A 152 -7.84 -41.85 -21.69
CA PHE A 152 -6.37 -41.77 -21.72
C PHE A 152 -5.72 -43.13 -21.41
N VAL A 153 -6.29 -43.89 -20.48
CA VAL A 153 -5.67 -45.09 -19.90
C VAL A 153 -5.43 -46.21 -20.92
N ASP A 154 -6.24 -46.29 -21.97
CA ASP A 154 -6.10 -47.29 -23.05
C ASP A 154 -4.98 -46.97 -24.05
N GLN A 155 -4.43 -45.76 -24.00
CA GLN A 155 -3.30 -45.32 -24.83
C GLN A 155 -1.95 -45.60 -24.14
N LEU A 156 -1.98 -45.95 -22.86
CA LEU A 156 -0.79 -46.33 -22.11
C LEU A 156 -0.37 -47.77 -22.42
N ASP A 157 0.93 -48.01 -22.42
CA ASP A 157 1.50 -49.35 -22.45
C ASP A 157 1.04 -50.17 -21.23
N GLU A 158 0.92 -51.49 -21.42
CA GLU A 158 0.29 -52.39 -20.43
C GLU A 158 0.87 -52.27 -19.01
N ALA A 159 2.19 -52.06 -18.89
CA ALA A 159 2.86 -51.87 -17.59
C ALA A 159 2.38 -50.60 -16.87
N LEU A 160 2.36 -49.45 -17.56
CA LEU A 160 1.87 -48.19 -17.00
C LEU A 160 0.36 -48.23 -16.77
N LYS A 161 -0.39 -48.79 -17.71
CA LYS A 161 -1.83 -48.96 -17.64
C LYS A 161 -2.23 -49.72 -16.38
N GLU A 162 -1.55 -50.84 -16.07
CA GLU A 162 -1.80 -51.61 -14.86
C GLU A 162 -1.58 -50.75 -13.60
N ARG A 163 -0.46 -50.02 -13.53
CA ARG A 163 -0.16 -49.18 -12.36
C ARG A 163 -1.11 -48.00 -12.21
N VAL A 164 -1.49 -47.32 -13.30
CA VAL A 164 -2.48 -46.23 -13.27
C VAL A 164 -3.86 -46.73 -12.83
N LEU A 165 -4.27 -47.93 -13.25
CA LEU A 165 -5.52 -48.54 -12.79
C LEU A 165 -5.45 -49.00 -11.32
N GLN A 166 -4.28 -49.45 -10.84
CA GLN A 166 -4.05 -49.71 -9.42
C GLN A 166 -4.15 -48.42 -8.61
N LEU A 167 -3.57 -47.31 -9.12
CA LEU A 167 -3.62 -45.99 -8.51
C LEU A 167 -5.06 -45.47 -8.41
N GLN A 168 -5.92 -45.72 -9.40
CA GLN A 168 -7.35 -45.35 -9.34
C GLN A 168 -8.15 -46.16 -8.30
N LYS A 169 -7.76 -47.42 -8.04
CA LYS A 169 -8.46 -48.34 -7.14
C LYS A 169 -8.00 -48.27 -5.69
N GLY A 170 -6.87 -47.59 -5.43
CA GLY A 170 -6.31 -47.50 -4.09
C GLY A 170 -7.29 -46.89 -3.10
N SER A 171 -7.26 -47.38 -1.87
CA SER A 171 -8.18 -46.95 -0.80
C SER A 171 -7.62 -45.81 0.04
N ASP A 172 -6.30 -45.66 0.08
CA ASP A 172 -5.59 -44.88 1.07
C ASP A 172 -4.28 -44.31 0.49
N THR A 173 -3.77 -43.26 1.15
CA THR A 173 -2.62 -42.49 0.69
C THR A 173 -1.33 -43.30 0.62
N GLU A 174 -1.12 -44.25 1.54
CA GLU A 174 0.08 -45.09 1.57
C GLU A 174 0.14 -45.97 0.33
N THR A 175 -0.94 -46.70 0.04
CA THR A 175 -1.07 -47.49 -1.20
C THR A 175 -0.89 -46.63 -2.44
N HIS A 176 -1.48 -45.43 -2.48
CA HIS A 176 -1.29 -44.51 -3.62
C HIS A 176 0.17 -44.06 -3.77
N CYS A 177 0.89 -43.84 -2.68
CA CYS A 177 2.31 -43.47 -2.72
C CYS A 177 3.19 -44.63 -3.21
N GLU A 178 2.91 -45.87 -2.79
CA GLU A 178 3.63 -47.05 -3.28
C GLU A 178 3.49 -47.20 -4.80
N VAL A 179 2.24 -47.20 -5.29
CA VAL A 179 1.95 -47.34 -6.72
C VAL A 179 2.52 -46.16 -7.52
N MET A 180 2.45 -44.94 -6.97
CA MET A 180 3.01 -43.77 -7.63
C MET A 180 4.54 -43.80 -7.69
N GLN A 181 5.22 -44.37 -6.69
CA GLN A 181 6.66 -44.59 -6.77
C GLN A 181 7.00 -45.62 -7.84
N GLU A 182 6.23 -46.70 -7.98
CA GLU A 182 6.43 -47.67 -9.07
C GLU A 182 6.22 -47.02 -10.46
N ILE A 183 5.26 -46.10 -10.60
CA ILE A 183 5.09 -45.31 -11.84
C ILE A 183 6.33 -44.44 -12.08
N VAL A 184 6.86 -43.78 -11.04
CA VAL A 184 8.09 -42.99 -11.15
C VAL A 184 9.28 -43.86 -11.55
N ASP A 185 9.37 -45.08 -11.03
CA ASP A 185 10.46 -45.99 -11.39
C ASP A 185 10.34 -46.46 -12.86
N LEU A 186 9.12 -46.70 -13.35
CA LEU A 186 8.85 -47.08 -14.76
C LEU A 186 9.21 -45.97 -15.76
N ILE A 187 8.91 -44.71 -15.44
CA ILE A 187 9.26 -43.60 -16.34
C ILE A 187 10.76 -43.30 -16.37
N LEU A 188 11.51 -43.73 -15.33
CA LEU A 188 12.95 -43.53 -15.24
C LEU A 188 13.75 -44.60 -15.99
N GLU A 189 13.08 -45.55 -16.64
CA GLU A 189 13.72 -46.47 -17.57
C GLU A 189 14.33 -45.71 -18.77
N GLU A 190 15.45 -46.20 -19.30
CA GLU A 190 16.09 -45.56 -20.46
C GLU A 190 15.15 -45.61 -21.68
N ASP A 191 15.01 -44.47 -22.38
CA ASP A 191 14.16 -44.26 -23.57
C ASP A 191 12.64 -44.19 -23.34
N PHE A 192 12.17 -43.50 -22.29
CA PHE A 192 10.74 -43.26 -22.09
C PHE A 192 10.10 -42.41 -23.21
N ASP A 193 9.01 -42.91 -23.79
CA ASP A 193 8.34 -42.27 -24.91
C ASP A 193 7.55 -41.00 -24.53
N SER A 194 7.69 -39.96 -25.35
CA SER A 194 7.01 -38.67 -25.19
C SER A 194 5.48 -38.77 -25.35
N GLU A 195 4.96 -39.66 -26.21
CA GLU A 195 3.51 -39.84 -26.34
C GLU A 195 2.92 -40.54 -25.10
N GLN A 196 3.63 -41.55 -24.58
CA GLN A 196 3.32 -42.17 -23.28
C GLN A 196 3.35 -41.13 -22.14
N MET A 197 4.32 -40.22 -22.14
CA MET A 197 4.45 -39.17 -21.12
C MET A 197 3.25 -38.22 -21.08
N SER A 198 2.83 -37.68 -22.23
CA SER A 198 1.68 -36.76 -22.28
C SER A 198 0.37 -37.46 -21.89
N THR A 199 0.24 -38.74 -22.25
CA THR A 199 -0.91 -39.58 -21.86
C THR A 199 -0.92 -39.83 -20.35
N LEU A 200 0.22 -40.21 -19.77
CA LEU A 200 0.37 -40.42 -18.34
C LEU A 200 0.08 -39.13 -17.56
N ALA A 201 0.60 -37.99 -18.01
CA ALA A 201 0.31 -36.69 -17.41
C ALA A 201 -1.20 -36.38 -17.40
N SER A 202 -1.92 -36.76 -18.46
CA SER A 202 -3.37 -36.59 -18.55
C SER A 202 -4.12 -37.50 -17.56
N CYS A 203 -3.68 -38.76 -17.40
CA CYS A 203 -4.21 -39.66 -16.37
C CYS A 203 -3.98 -39.11 -14.96
N LEU A 204 -2.75 -38.70 -14.63
CA LEU A 204 -2.39 -38.20 -13.30
C LEU A 204 -3.12 -36.89 -12.98
N ALA A 205 -3.30 -35.99 -13.96
CA ALA A 205 -4.05 -34.76 -13.80
C ALA A 205 -5.52 -35.01 -13.40
N GLU A 206 -6.16 -36.03 -13.98
CA GLU A 206 -7.55 -36.38 -13.66
C GLU A 206 -7.65 -37.15 -12.34
N LEU A 207 -6.75 -38.11 -12.08
CA LEU A 207 -6.73 -38.86 -10.81
C LEU A 207 -6.51 -37.96 -9.60
N PHE A 208 -5.61 -36.99 -9.70
CA PHE A 208 -5.30 -36.07 -8.61
C PHE A 208 -6.10 -34.77 -8.66
N LYS A 209 -7.17 -34.70 -9.45
CA LYS A 209 -8.03 -33.50 -9.55
C LYS A 209 -8.57 -33.04 -8.19
N GLY A 210 -8.91 -33.99 -7.30
CA GLY A 210 -9.31 -33.70 -5.92
C GLY A 210 -8.18 -33.04 -5.11
N HIS A 211 -6.95 -33.53 -5.25
CA HIS A 211 -5.76 -32.95 -4.59
C HIS A 211 -5.54 -31.47 -4.98
N PHE A 212 -5.74 -31.13 -6.26
CA PHE A 212 -5.57 -29.75 -6.74
C PHE A 212 -6.77 -28.84 -6.44
N ARG A 213 -7.88 -29.36 -5.91
CA ARG A 213 -9.06 -28.55 -5.56
C ARG A 213 -9.03 -28.04 -4.12
N GLY A 214 -8.44 -28.79 -3.20
CA GLY A 214 -8.43 -28.47 -1.77
C GLY A 214 -7.41 -27.39 -1.39
N ASP A 215 -7.53 -26.94 -0.13
CA ASP A 215 -6.53 -26.10 0.51
C ASP A 215 -5.20 -26.86 0.60
N VAL A 216 -4.12 -26.22 0.13
CA VAL A 216 -2.78 -26.80 0.18
C VAL A 216 -2.26 -26.83 1.61
N LEU A 217 -2.59 -25.79 2.39
CA LEU A 217 -2.20 -25.64 3.77
C LEU A 217 -3.13 -26.44 4.68
N PRO A 218 -2.60 -27.15 5.69
CA PRO A 218 -3.41 -27.76 6.75
C PRO A 218 -4.23 -26.71 7.53
N GLU A 219 -5.36 -27.12 8.12
CA GLU A 219 -6.18 -26.24 8.97
C GLU A 219 -5.39 -25.69 10.18
N GLU A 220 -4.46 -26.48 10.72
CA GLU A 220 -3.49 -26.05 11.74
C GLU A 220 -2.07 -26.17 11.18
N ILE A 221 -1.35 -25.04 11.10
CA ILE A 221 0.01 -25.00 10.55
C ILE A 221 1.02 -25.38 11.66
N THR A 222 1.43 -26.64 11.69
CA THR A 222 2.52 -27.17 12.52
C THR A 222 3.59 -27.78 11.61
N GLU A 223 4.80 -27.98 12.11
CA GLU A 223 5.87 -28.62 11.32
C GLU A 223 5.45 -30.03 10.85
N GLU A 224 4.84 -30.81 11.75
CA GLU A 224 4.31 -32.14 11.47
C GLU A 224 3.16 -32.12 10.43
N SER A 225 2.21 -31.19 10.55
CA SER A 225 1.09 -31.11 9.59
C SER A 225 1.55 -30.61 8.22
N LEU A 226 2.55 -29.74 8.16
CA LEU A 226 3.18 -29.30 6.94
C LEU A 226 3.93 -30.45 6.26
N GLU A 227 4.70 -31.24 7.01
CA GLU A 227 5.35 -32.45 6.51
C GLU A 227 4.33 -33.46 5.96
N GLU A 228 3.23 -33.69 6.67
CA GLU A 228 2.14 -34.56 6.20
C GLU A 228 1.51 -34.03 4.89
N SER A 229 1.34 -32.71 4.75
CA SER A 229 0.74 -32.10 3.56
C SER A 229 1.56 -32.31 2.28
N VAL A 230 2.89 -32.47 2.41
CA VAL A 230 3.82 -32.73 1.30
C VAL A 230 4.12 -34.22 1.10
N CYS A 231 3.56 -35.11 1.93
CA CYS A 231 3.66 -36.57 1.82
C CYS A 231 2.54 -37.19 0.95
N LYS A 232 2.08 -36.46 -0.07
CA LYS A 232 1.02 -36.91 -0.98
C LYS A 232 1.61 -37.55 -2.24
N PRO A 233 0.89 -38.46 -2.93
CA PRO A 233 1.45 -39.23 -4.04
C PRO A 233 2.06 -38.37 -5.15
N VAL A 234 1.40 -37.28 -5.55
CA VAL A 234 1.91 -36.36 -6.57
C VAL A 234 3.25 -35.71 -6.20
N CYS A 235 3.51 -35.50 -4.90
CA CYS A 235 4.75 -34.91 -4.40
C CYS A 235 5.94 -35.87 -4.52
N LEU A 236 5.73 -37.16 -4.82
CA LEU A 236 6.82 -38.10 -5.10
C LEU A 236 7.60 -37.73 -6.35
N ILE A 237 6.95 -37.10 -7.34
CA ILE A 237 7.65 -36.55 -8.51
C ILE A 237 8.65 -35.49 -8.05
N PHE A 238 8.22 -34.56 -7.18
CA PHE A 238 9.07 -33.52 -6.62
C PHE A 238 10.20 -34.11 -5.75
N ARG A 239 9.88 -35.10 -4.91
CA ARG A 239 10.85 -35.77 -4.03
C ARG A 239 11.98 -36.42 -4.82
N ASN A 240 11.62 -37.24 -5.82
CA ASN A 240 12.61 -37.91 -6.66
C ASN A 240 13.44 -36.89 -7.45
N LEU A 241 12.80 -35.86 -8.02
CA LEU A 241 13.51 -34.78 -8.71
C LEU A 241 14.54 -34.07 -7.80
N CYS A 242 14.17 -33.76 -6.56
CA CYS A 242 15.06 -33.08 -5.60
C CYS A 242 16.20 -33.96 -5.06
N GLN A 243 16.07 -35.29 -5.16
CA GLN A 243 17.09 -36.25 -4.72
C GLN A 243 18.08 -36.60 -5.84
N MET A 244 17.74 -36.30 -7.10
CA MET A 244 18.60 -36.54 -8.25
C MET A 244 19.64 -35.45 -8.44
N GLN A 245 20.78 -35.81 -9.04
CA GLN A 245 21.75 -34.84 -9.54
C GLN A 245 21.33 -34.35 -10.93
N GLU A 246 21.63 -33.10 -11.26
CA GLU A 246 21.21 -32.45 -12.52
C GLU A 246 21.78 -33.13 -13.79
N ASP A 247 22.89 -33.85 -13.67
CA ASP A 247 23.55 -34.59 -14.74
C ASP A 247 22.96 -36.00 -14.98
N ASN A 248 22.02 -36.44 -14.14
CA ASN A 248 21.30 -37.70 -14.32
C ASN A 248 20.26 -37.55 -15.43
N SER A 249 20.24 -38.47 -16.40
CA SER A 249 19.23 -38.49 -17.47
C SER A 249 17.79 -38.53 -16.93
N GLY A 250 17.57 -39.21 -15.81
CA GLY A 250 16.29 -39.26 -15.10
C GLY A 250 15.80 -37.89 -14.59
N PHE A 251 16.72 -36.95 -14.30
CA PHE A 251 16.36 -35.59 -13.92
C PHE A 251 15.62 -34.87 -15.05
N SER A 252 16.10 -35.00 -16.29
CA SER A 252 15.43 -34.43 -17.47
C SER A 252 14.06 -35.05 -17.68
N VAL A 253 13.94 -36.38 -17.56
CA VAL A 253 12.67 -37.09 -17.79
C VAL A 253 11.60 -36.67 -16.78
N LEU A 254 11.96 -36.51 -15.49
CA LEU A 254 11.03 -36.01 -14.48
C LEU A 254 10.63 -34.55 -14.68
N LEU A 255 11.55 -33.71 -15.18
CA LEU A 255 11.22 -32.34 -15.57
C LEU A 255 10.26 -32.29 -16.75
N ASP A 256 10.46 -33.14 -17.76
CA ASP A 256 9.58 -33.23 -18.92
C ASP A 256 8.18 -33.71 -18.50
N LEU A 257 8.09 -34.69 -17.59
CA LEU A 257 6.80 -35.12 -17.03
C LEU A 257 6.12 -33.97 -16.25
N LEU A 258 6.87 -33.21 -15.44
CA LEU A 258 6.32 -32.05 -14.74
C LEU A 258 5.85 -30.96 -15.71
N ALA A 259 6.57 -30.75 -16.81
CA ALA A 259 6.19 -29.79 -17.84
C ALA A 259 4.88 -30.22 -18.54
N GLU A 260 4.76 -31.49 -18.94
CA GLU A 260 3.52 -32.04 -19.49
C GLU A 260 2.37 -31.96 -18.48
N LEU A 261 2.61 -32.31 -17.22
CA LEU A 261 1.61 -32.22 -16.17
C LEU A 261 1.18 -30.78 -15.91
N TYR A 262 2.10 -29.81 -15.99
CA TYR A 262 1.78 -28.38 -15.88
C TYR A 262 0.89 -27.89 -17.02
N GLN A 263 1.06 -28.40 -18.25
CA GLN A 263 0.17 -28.07 -19.37
C GLN A 263 -1.26 -28.58 -19.15
N LYS A 264 -1.44 -29.73 -18.49
CA LYS A 264 -2.77 -30.29 -18.19
C LYS A 264 -3.37 -29.75 -16.88
N GLN A 265 -2.53 -29.47 -15.91
CA GLN A 265 -2.90 -29.05 -14.56
C GLN A 265 -1.94 -27.96 -14.04
N PRO A 266 -2.20 -26.67 -14.35
CA PRO A 266 -1.30 -25.57 -14.00
C PRO A 266 -1.04 -25.42 -12.49
N LYS A 267 -1.96 -25.92 -11.66
CA LYS A 267 -1.86 -25.86 -10.20
C LYS A 267 -0.61 -26.59 -9.67
N ILE A 268 -0.12 -27.61 -10.37
CA ILE A 268 1.12 -28.32 -10.02
C ILE A 268 2.30 -27.36 -9.82
N GLY A 269 2.33 -26.22 -10.54
CA GLY A 269 3.42 -25.24 -10.44
C GLY A 269 3.54 -24.61 -9.04
N TYR A 270 2.43 -24.13 -8.46
CA TYR A 270 2.49 -23.58 -7.11
C TYR A 270 2.56 -24.68 -6.03
N HIS A 271 2.13 -25.91 -6.31
CA HIS A 271 2.38 -27.06 -5.44
C HIS A 271 3.86 -27.43 -5.39
N LEU A 272 4.58 -27.35 -6.52
CA LEU A 272 6.04 -27.51 -6.55
C LEU A 272 6.70 -26.41 -5.72
N LEU A 273 6.29 -25.15 -5.87
CA LEU A 273 6.82 -24.06 -5.06
C LEU A 273 6.53 -24.23 -3.56
N TYR A 274 5.35 -24.74 -3.21
CA TYR A 274 5.00 -25.10 -1.84
C TYR A 274 5.91 -26.21 -1.29
N TYR A 275 6.16 -27.25 -2.09
CA TYR A 275 7.09 -28.32 -1.75
C TYR A 275 8.52 -27.79 -1.55
N LEU A 276 8.95 -26.86 -2.40
CA LEU A 276 10.28 -26.24 -2.36
C LEU A 276 10.38 -25.10 -1.32
N LYS A 277 9.28 -24.72 -0.64
CA LYS A 277 9.22 -23.63 0.36
C LYS A 277 9.77 -22.27 -0.13
N PHE A 278 9.47 -21.94 -1.39
CA PHE A 278 9.63 -20.64 -2.06
C PHE A 278 11.03 -19.97 -2.07
N PRO A 279 11.62 -19.69 -3.26
CA PRO A 279 12.88 -18.95 -3.37
C PRO A 279 12.71 -17.43 -3.24
N ASP A 280 13.74 -16.75 -2.72
CA ASP A 280 13.84 -15.30 -2.48
C ASP A 280 13.64 -14.38 -3.73
N GLU A 281 13.57 -14.95 -4.93
CA GLU A 281 13.61 -14.23 -6.20
C GLU A 281 12.23 -13.73 -6.67
N THR A 282 11.17 -14.43 -6.29
CA THR A 282 9.78 -14.18 -6.72
C THR A 282 9.15 -12.97 -6.03
N LEU A 283 9.55 -12.68 -4.79
CA LEU A 283 9.04 -11.57 -3.96
C LEU A 283 9.46 -10.17 -4.44
N ARG A 284 10.11 -10.07 -5.60
CA ARG A 284 10.78 -8.86 -6.10
C ARG A 284 10.03 -8.21 -7.27
N SER A 285 8.91 -8.79 -7.70
CA SER A 285 8.06 -8.27 -8.77
C SER A 285 6.83 -7.55 -8.20
N GLY A 286 6.52 -6.37 -8.77
CA GLY A 286 5.29 -5.64 -8.45
C GLY A 286 4.02 -6.44 -8.78
N GLU A 287 4.08 -7.35 -9.75
CA GLU A 287 2.96 -8.21 -10.14
C GLU A 287 2.61 -9.23 -9.05
N LEU A 288 3.61 -9.86 -8.44
CA LEU A 288 3.38 -10.79 -7.33
C LEU A 288 2.88 -10.03 -6.10
N LEU A 289 3.47 -8.86 -5.82
CA LEU A 289 2.99 -8.02 -4.73
C LEU A 289 1.51 -7.65 -4.94
N ASN A 290 1.12 -7.23 -6.14
CA ASN A 290 -0.28 -6.92 -6.46
C ASN A 290 -1.18 -8.13 -6.23
N MET A 291 -0.78 -9.30 -6.72
CA MET A 291 -1.53 -10.55 -6.52
C MET A 291 -1.73 -10.87 -5.03
N ILE A 292 -0.71 -10.64 -4.20
CA ILE A 292 -0.80 -10.83 -2.75
C ILE A 292 -1.76 -9.81 -2.14
N VAL A 293 -1.54 -8.51 -2.36
CA VAL A 293 -2.32 -7.46 -1.68
C VAL A 293 -3.77 -7.37 -2.16
N ALA A 294 -4.09 -7.92 -3.34
CA ALA A 294 -5.44 -8.02 -3.89
C ALA A 294 -6.32 -9.02 -3.16
N VAL A 295 -5.74 -10.03 -2.49
CA VAL A 295 -6.50 -11.09 -1.81
C VAL A 295 -6.22 -11.20 -0.31
N ILE A 296 -5.27 -10.42 0.20
CA ILE A 296 -4.85 -10.46 1.60
C ILE A 296 -5.94 -9.89 2.53
N ASP A 297 -6.07 -10.47 3.72
CA ASP A 297 -6.85 -9.86 4.81
C ASP A 297 -5.94 -9.07 5.79
N SER A 298 -6.55 -8.41 6.78
CA SER A 298 -5.81 -7.59 7.74
C SER A 298 -4.94 -8.41 8.71
N ALA A 299 -5.31 -9.66 9.02
CA ALA A 299 -4.53 -10.53 9.89
C ALA A 299 -3.29 -11.06 9.15
N GLN A 300 -3.48 -11.53 7.91
CA GLN A 300 -2.41 -11.95 7.02
C GLN A 300 -1.44 -10.80 6.72
N LEU A 301 -1.95 -9.58 6.51
CA LEU A 301 -1.11 -8.39 6.33
C LEU A 301 -0.21 -8.17 7.56
N GLN A 302 -0.79 -8.25 8.76
CA GLN A 302 -0.04 -8.12 10.01
C GLN A 302 1.02 -9.21 10.16
N GLU A 303 0.72 -10.46 9.81
CA GLU A 303 1.67 -11.56 9.82
C GLU A 303 2.83 -11.32 8.83
N LEU A 304 2.53 -10.90 7.60
CA LEU A 304 3.55 -10.54 6.62
C LEU A 304 4.45 -9.39 7.11
N MET A 305 3.86 -8.36 7.73
CA MET A 305 4.63 -7.28 8.36
C MET A 305 5.56 -7.82 9.46
N CYS A 306 5.09 -8.74 10.30
CA CYS A 306 5.92 -9.41 11.31
C CYS A 306 7.07 -10.21 10.67
N HIS A 307 6.81 -10.94 9.59
CA HIS A 307 7.85 -11.67 8.85
C HIS A 307 8.90 -10.73 8.25
N VAL A 308 8.48 -9.57 7.72
CA VAL A 308 9.40 -8.54 7.25
C VAL A 308 10.25 -7.99 8.38
N MET A 309 9.63 -7.61 9.51
CA MET A 309 10.33 -7.00 10.64
C MET A 309 11.27 -7.98 11.36
N THR A 310 10.97 -9.27 11.34
CA THR A 310 11.84 -10.33 11.88
C THR A 310 12.97 -10.73 10.92
N GLY A 311 12.98 -10.21 9.69
CA GLY A 311 13.99 -10.49 8.68
C GLY A 311 13.79 -11.80 7.92
N ASN A 312 12.62 -12.44 8.07
CA ASN A 312 12.26 -13.68 7.37
C ASN A 312 11.68 -13.41 5.98
N LEU A 313 11.29 -12.17 5.68
CA LEU A 313 10.68 -11.78 4.42
C LEU A 313 11.24 -10.44 3.92
N VAL A 314 11.58 -10.36 2.63
CA VAL A 314 11.95 -9.11 1.97
C VAL A 314 11.19 -8.99 0.65
N MET A 315 10.27 -8.02 0.58
CA MET A 315 9.42 -7.74 -0.58
C MET A 315 9.92 -6.53 -1.40
N PHE A 316 10.67 -5.62 -0.79
CA PHE A 316 11.18 -4.42 -1.46
C PHE A 316 12.69 -4.33 -1.43
N ARG A 317 13.29 -3.91 -2.55
CA ARG A 317 14.70 -3.52 -2.64
C ARG A 317 14.85 -2.05 -2.96
N LYS A 318 15.97 -1.46 -2.56
CA LYS A 318 16.26 -0.02 -2.76
C LYS A 318 16.22 0.41 -4.23
N ASP A 319 16.53 -0.49 -5.16
CA ASP A 319 16.61 -0.19 -6.60
C ASP A 319 15.27 -0.32 -7.33
N SER A 320 14.35 -1.16 -6.86
CA SER A 320 13.04 -1.40 -7.49
C SER A 320 11.87 -0.76 -6.78
N VAL A 321 11.99 -0.46 -5.48
CA VAL A 321 10.89 0.00 -4.61
C VAL A 321 10.16 1.23 -5.15
N LEU A 322 10.88 2.22 -5.69
CA LEU A 322 10.24 3.42 -6.24
C LEU A 322 9.35 3.07 -7.45
N ASN A 323 9.82 2.21 -8.35
CA ASN A 323 9.04 1.81 -9.53
C ASN A 323 7.81 1.00 -9.12
N ILE A 324 7.94 0.10 -8.14
CA ILE A 324 6.82 -0.69 -7.63
C ILE A 324 5.77 0.22 -6.98
N LEU A 325 6.19 1.18 -6.15
CA LEU A 325 5.25 2.12 -5.52
C LEU A 325 4.56 3.03 -6.54
N ILE A 326 5.24 3.39 -7.64
CA ILE A 326 4.62 4.13 -8.76
C ILE A 326 3.57 3.25 -9.45
N GLN A 327 3.87 1.97 -9.71
CA GLN A 327 2.90 1.03 -10.28
C GLN A 327 1.69 0.84 -9.36
N SER A 328 1.90 0.82 -8.04
CA SER A 328 0.81 0.65 -7.07
C SER A 328 -0.17 1.82 -7.00
N LEU A 329 0.14 2.97 -7.62
CA LEU A 329 -0.79 4.11 -7.62
C LEU A 329 -2.08 3.82 -8.40
N ASP A 330 -2.04 2.84 -9.30
CA ASP A 330 -3.21 2.41 -10.09
C ASP A 330 -3.99 1.27 -9.41
N TRP A 331 -3.58 0.84 -8.21
CA TRP A 331 -4.20 -0.28 -7.47
C TRP A 331 -5.37 0.18 -6.61
N GLU A 332 -6.19 -0.77 -6.14
CA GLU A 332 -7.34 -0.47 -5.29
C GLU A 332 -6.94 0.13 -3.93
N THR A 333 -7.87 0.82 -3.25
CA THR A 333 -7.60 1.51 -1.98
C THR A 333 -6.94 0.60 -0.94
N PHE A 334 -7.48 -0.59 -0.71
CA PHE A 334 -6.91 -1.51 0.29
C PHE A 334 -5.55 -2.07 -0.16
N GLU A 335 -5.39 -2.36 -1.45
CA GLU A 335 -4.13 -2.81 -2.04
C GLU A 335 -3.02 -1.78 -1.85
N GLN A 336 -3.32 -0.50 -2.06
CA GLN A 336 -2.40 0.61 -1.79
C GLN A 336 -2.05 0.69 -0.31
N TYR A 337 -3.04 0.65 0.59
CA TYR A 337 -2.78 0.67 2.03
C TYR A 337 -1.86 -0.47 2.46
N SER A 338 -2.18 -1.71 2.06
CA SER A 338 -1.39 -2.90 2.34
C SER A 338 0.04 -2.79 1.81
N THR A 339 0.19 -2.32 0.56
CA THR A 339 1.50 -2.07 -0.07
C THR A 339 2.34 -1.08 0.73
N TRP A 340 1.75 0.03 1.15
CA TRP A 340 2.43 1.02 1.99
C TRP A 340 2.77 0.46 3.37
N GLN A 341 1.89 -0.30 4.02
CA GLN A 341 2.21 -0.91 5.32
C GLN A 341 3.39 -1.89 5.21
N LEU A 342 3.39 -2.73 4.18
CA LEU A 342 4.50 -3.64 3.89
C LEU A 342 5.79 -2.88 3.60
N PHE A 343 5.73 -1.79 2.82
CA PHE A 343 6.91 -0.94 2.58
C PHE A 343 7.46 -0.38 3.89
N LEU A 344 6.61 0.11 4.78
CA LEU A 344 7.02 0.71 6.07
C LEU A 344 7.57 -0.32 7.07
N ALA A 345 7.19 -1.59 6.95
CA ALA A 345 7.81 -2.67 7.70
C ALA A 345 9.29 -2.88 7.29
N HIS A 346 9.68 -2.47 6.09
CA HIS A 346 11.07 -2.53 5.64
C HIS A 346 11.89 -1.35 6.16
N SER A 347 13.18 -1.59 6.41
CA SER A 347 14.15 -0.55 6.79
C SER A 347 14.69 0.21 5.56
N ILE A 348 13.81 0.72 4.68
CA ILE A 348 14.18 1.53 3.51
C ILE A 348 14.00 3.02 3.84
N PRO A 349 15.05 3.85 3.71
CA PRO A 349 14.94 5.29 3.97
C PRO A 349 13.92 5.95 3.05
N LEU A 350 13.08 6.83 3.60
CA LEU A 350 12.04 7.54 2.87
C LEU A 350 12.60 8.38 1.70
N GLU A 351 13.82 8.87 1.84
CA GLU A 351 14.54 9.61 0.79
C GLU A 351 14.74 8.79 -0.50
N THR A 352 14.72 7.46 -0.42
CA THR A 352 14.81 6.57 -1.60
C THR A 352 13.56 6.68 -2.48
N ILE A 353 12.39 6.89 -1.86
CA ILE A 353 11.10 6.89 -2.55
C ILE A 353 10.49 8.29 -2.69
N ILE A 354 11.10 9.32 -2.11
CA ILE A 354 10.58 10.69 -2.15
C ILE A 354 10.28 11.24 -3.56
N PRO A 355 10.98 10.83 -4.65
CA PRO A 355 10.63 11.26 -6.00
C PRO A 355 9.20 10.87 -6.43
N ILE A 356 8.57 9.90 -5.75
CA ILE A 356 7.16 9.53 -6.01
C ILE A 356 6.21 10.72 -5.88
N LEU A 357 6.55 11.74 -5.06
CA LEU A 357 5.73 12.95 -4.91
C LEU A 357 5.44 13.65 -6.24
N GLN A 358 6.29 13.48 -7.27
CA GLN A 358 6.10 14.03 -8.61
C GLN A 358 5.01 13.30 -9.42
N HIS A 359 4.67 12.07 -9.03
CA HIS A 359 3.62 11.25 -9.63
C HIS A 359 2.29 11.37 -8.90
N LEU A 360 2.30 11.91 -7.67
CA LEU A 360 1.09 11.99 -6.85
C LEU A 360 0.20 13.17 -7.21
N LYS A 361 -1.04 12.87 -7.59
CA LYS A 361 -2.08 13.87 -7.86
C LYS A 361 -3.08 13.91 -6.72
N TYR A 362 -3.48 15.12 -6.34
CA TYR A 362 -4.35 15.41 -5.19
C TYR A 362 -5.63 14.55 -5.14
N LYS A 363 -6.41 14.49 -6.23
CA LYS A 363 -7.68 13.76 -6.26
C LYS A 363 -7.58 12.28 -6.61
N GLU A 364 -6.46 11.85 -7.19
CA GLU A 364 -6.31 10.48 -7.70
C GLU A 364 -5.60 9.57 -6.70
N HIS A 365 -4.71 10.08 -5.84
CA HIS A 365 -3.86 9.24 -4.98
C HIS A 365 -3.96 9.58 -3.47
N PRO A 366 -5.17 9.56 -2.87
CA PRO A 366 -5.36 9.93 -1.47
C PRO A 366 -4.63 9.00 -0.48
N GLU A 367 -4.52 7.70 -0.78
CA GLU A 367 -3.89 6.69 0.07
C GLU A 367 -2.39 6.95 0.21
N ALA A 368 -1.69 7.06 -0.93
CA ALA A 368 -0.27 7.35 -0.98
C ALA A 368 0.08 8.72 -0.38
N LEU A 369 -0.74 9.75 -0.65
CA LEU A 369 -0.57 11.08 -0.06
C LEU A 369 -0.73 11.04 1.47
N SER A 370 -1.76 10.36 1.97
CA SER A 370 -2.01 10.26 3.42
C SER A 370 -0.86 9.54 4.12
N CYS A 371 -0.39 8.42 3.55
CA CYS A 371 0.73 7.67 4.10
C CYS A 371 2.01 8.51 4.12
N LEU A 372 2.38 9.12 2.99
CA LEU A 372 3.58 9.95 2.90
C LEU A 372 3.55 11.15 3.82
N LEU A 373 2.39 11.79 4.01
CA LEU A 373 2.25 12.90 4.95
C LEU A 373 2.56 12.45 6.38
N LEU A 374 2.05 11.27 6.78
CA LEU A 374 2.28 10.67 8.09
C LEU A 374 3.71 10.16 8.29
N GLN A 375 4.43 9.80 7.23
CA GLN A 375 5.84 9.45 7.33
C GLN A 375 6.75 10.67 7.32
N LEU A 376 6.51 11.64 6.43
CA LEU A 376 7.31 12.87 6.34
C LEU A 376 7.28 13.68 7.63
N ARG A 377 6.17 13.67 8.38
CA ARG A 377 6.11 14.35 9.70
C ARG A 377 7.03 13.73 10.76
N ARG A 378 7.52 12.50 10.55
CA ARG A 378 8.46 11.82 11.45
C ARG A 378 9.91 12.08 11.03
N GLU A 379 10.12 12.52 9.79
CA GLU A 379 11.43 12.81 9.22
C GLU A 379 11.91 14.23 9.51
N LYS A 380 13.23 14.36 9.63
CA LYS A 380 13.91 15.66 9.60
C LYS A 380 14.02 16.11 8.15
N PRO A 381 13.61 17.34 7.78
CA PRO A 381 13.59 17.76 6.38
C PRO A 381 15.00 17.77 5.78
N SER A 382 15.20 17.05 4.67
CA SER A 382 16.37 17.19 3.79
C SER A 382 16.10 18.19 2.66
N GLU A 383 17.16 18.72 2.04
CA GLU A 383 17.00 19.63 0.88
C GLU A 383 16.20 18.97 -0.26
N GLU A 384 16.41 17.67 -0.51
CA GLU A 384 15.71 16.94 -1.55
C GLU A 384 14.23 16.70 -1.19
N MET A 385 13.92 16.38 0.07
CA MET A 385 12.54 16.28 0.54
C MET A 385 11.78 17.59 0.36
N VAL A 386 12.36 18.72 0.80
CA VAL A 386 11.76 20.04 0.66
C VAL A 386 11.57 20.40 -0.81
N LYS A 387 12.56 20.10 -1.66
CA LYS A 387 12.47 20.29 -3.11
C LYS A 387 11.33 19.48 -3.73
N MET A 388 11.20 18.20 -3.40
CA MET A 388 10.14 17.34 -3.93
C MET A 388 8.75 17.79 -3.46
N VAL A 389 8.61 18.19 -2.20
CA VAL A 389 7.36 18.76 -1.65
C VAL A 389 6.95 20.04 -2.38
N LEU A 390 7.89 20.97 -2.59
CA LEU A 390 7.63 22.23 -3.31
C LEU A 390 7.42 22.02 -4.82
N SER A 391 7.90 20.91 -5.39
CA SER A 391 7.74 20.57 -6.82
C SER A 391 6.33 20.10 -7.16
N ARG A 392 5.49 19.81 -6.17
CA ARG A 392 4.08 19.48 -6.37
C ARG A 392 3.29 20.70 -6.86
N PRO A 393 2.43 20.57 -7.88
CA PRO A 393 1.59 21.68 -8.36
C PRO A 393 0.80 22.32 -7.21
N TYR A 394 0.72 23.65 -7.20
CA TYR A 394 -0.09 24.36 -6.23
C TYR A 394 -1.58 24.24 -6.60
N HIS A 395 -2.41 23.85 -5.63
CA HIS A 395 -3.87 23.81 -5.76
C HIS A 395 -4.50 24.24 -4.44
N GLN A 396 -5.51 25.11 -4.48
CA GLN A 396 -6.11 25.69 -3.26
C GLN A 396 -6.72 24.63 -2.32
N GLU A 397 -7.28 23.55 -2.87
CA GLU A 397 -7.82 22.43 -2.09
C GLU A 397 -6.75 21.41 -1.63
N ASP A 398 -5.55 21.40 -2.24
CA ASP A 398 -4.50 20.46 -1.85
C ASP A 398 -3.71 21.00 -0.65
N GLN A 399 -4.02 20.48 0.53
CA GLN A 399 -3.39 20.89 1.79
C GLN A 399 -2.09 20.14 2.10
N PHE A 400 -1.64 19.23 1.24
CA PHE A 400 -0.48 18.36 1.53
C PHE A 400 0.78 19.18 1.81
N THR A 401 1.17 20.05 0.86
CA THR A 401 2.42 20.82 0.94
C THR A 401 2.40 21.79 2.12
N THR A 402 1.30 22.54 2.30
CA THR A 402 1.16 23.48 3.42
C THR A 402 1.19 22.77 4.77
N SER A 403 0.57 21.60 4.89
CA SER A 403 0.55 20.82 6.13
C SER A 403 1.93 20.33 6.55
N ILE A 404 2.70 19.75 5.61
CA ILE A 404 4.04 19.25 5.94
C ILE A 404 5.03 20.39 6.19
N LEU A 405 4.98 21.47 5.40
CA LEU A 405 5.82 22.65 5.62
C LEU A 405 5.51 23.31 6.97
N ARG A 406 4.23 23.42 7.35
CA ARG A 406 3.84 23.92 8.69
C ARG A 406 4.41 23.03 9.80
N HIS A 407 4.36 21.71 9.63
CA HIS A 407 4.89 20.78 10.63
C HIS A 407 6.41 20.98 10.81
N TRP A 408 7.16 21.04 9.72
CA TRP A 408 8.60 21.26 9.77
C TRP A 408 8.95 22.68 10.25
N ALA A 409 8.20 23.70 9.87
CA ALA A 409 8.35 25.07 10.36
C ALA A 409 8.07 25.21 11.87
N ALA A 410 7.38 24.25 12.49
CA ALA A 410 7.15 24.26 13.93
C ALA A 410 8.24 23.54 14.74
N LYS A 411 8.99 22.61 14.12
CA LYS A 411 9.98 21.74 14.80
C LYS A 411 11.44 21.97 14.36
N HIS A 412 11.63 22.40 13.13
CA HIS A 412 12.90 22.49 12.41
C HIS A 412 12.94 23.77 11.56
N ASP A 413 12.47 24.88 12.11
CA ASP A 413 12.34 26.18 11.44
C ASP A 413 13.66 26.69 10.84
N ASP A 414 14.75 26.66 11.61
CA ASP A 414 16.08 27.09 11.14
C ASP A 414 16.52 26.30 9.89
N LEU A 415 16.41 24.96 9.96
CA LEU A 415 16.86 24.05 8.91
C LEU A 415 15.98 24.16 7.66
N LEU A 416 14.67 24.20 7.84
CA LEU A 416 13.72 24.41 6.74
C LEU A 416 14.00 25.76 6.06
N GLY A 417 14.27 26.80 6.84
CA GLY A 417 14.63 28.12 6.33
C GLY A 417 15.87 28.09 5.44
N GLU A 418 16.94 27.42 5.86
CA GLU A 418 18.17 27.26 5.07
C GLU A 418 17.94 26.47 3.77
N HIS A 419 17.15 25.40 3.82
CA HIS A 419 16.83 24.62 2.62
C HIS A 419 16.00 25.43 1.61
N ILE A 420 14.96 26.14 2.06
CA ILE A 420 14.15 27.00 1.20
C ILE A 420 15.00 28.13 0.60
N LYS A 421 15.87 28.77 1.40
CA LYS A 421 16.82 29.77 0.91
C LYS A 421 17.71 29.23 -0.21
N ALA A 422 18.31 28.06 0.01
CA ALA A 422 19.18 27.42 -0.98
C ALA A 422 18.42 27.14 -2.30
N LEU A 423 17.19 26.63 -2.21
CA LEU A 423 16.34 26.34 -3.37
C LEU A 423 15.90 27.61 -4.11
N LEU A 424 15.53 28.68 -3.40
CA LEU A 424 15.14 29.96 -4.00
C LEU A 424 16.29 30.61 -4.76
N ILE A 425 17.49 30.63 -4.17
CA ILE A 425 18.68 31.21 -4.83
C ILE A 425 19.05 30.39 -6.07
N LYS A 426 19.06 29.06 -5.98
CA LYS A 426 19.37 28.17 -7.12
C LYS A 426 18.39 28.38 -8.28
N ASN A 427 17.08 28.38 -8.02
CA ASN A 427 16.06 28.50 -9.06
C ASN A 427 15.94 29.91 -9.65
N ASN A 428 16.34 30.94 -8.91
CA ASN A 428 16.37 32.33 -9.40
C ASN A 428 17.58 32.61 -10.31
N SER A 429 18.70 31.88 -10.13
CA SER A 429 19.94 32.08 -10.91
C SER A 429 19.97 31.40 -12.29
N MET A 430 18.99 30.54 -12.60
CA MET A 430 18.94 29.81 -13.88
C MET A 430 18.65 30.81 -15.02
N PRO A 431 19.58 31.02 -15.98
CA PRO A 431 19.38 31.99 -17.05
C PRO A 431 18.21 31.52 -17.93
N ARG A 432 17.24 32.42 -18.19
CA ARG A 432 16.14 32.29 -19.17
C ARG A 432 16.70 32.12 -20.60
N LYS A 433 17.46 31.07 -20.89
CA LYS A 433 17.86 30.69 -22.25
C LYS A 433 16.74 29.86 -22.85
N ARG A 434 15.93 30.54 -23.66
CA ARG A 434 15.09 30.02 -24.76
C ARG A 434 15.17 28.49 -24.91
N GLN A 435 14.29 27.77 -24.23
CA GLN A 435 14.21 26.32 -24.35
C GLN A 435 13.81 25.99 -25.79
N SER A 436 14.69 25.26 -26.46
CA SER A 436 14.49 24.71 -27.80
C SER A 436 13.36 23.69 -27.76
N LEU A 437 12.41 23.80 -28.69
CA LEU A 437 11.41 22.76 -28.98
C LEU A 437 12.11 21.49 -29.48
N ARG A 438 12.53 20.59 -28.59
CA ARG A 438 12.77 19.17 -28.93
C ARG A 438 12.47 18.26 -27.74
N SER A 439 11.94 17.08 -28.08
CA SER A 439 11.64 15.89 -27.27
C SER A 439 10.46 15.99 -26.28
N SER A 440 9.29 15.66 -26.81
CA SER A 440 8.11 15.16 -26.10
C SER A 440 8.35 13.71 -25.63
N SER A 441 8.92 13.56 -24.44
CA SER A 441 8.79 12.38 -23.56
C SER A 441 9.45 12.74 -22.22
N SER A 442 8.74 12.55 -21.10
CA SER A 442 9.05 12.98 -19.71
C SER A 442 8.97 14.49 -19.39
N LYS A 443 7.76 15.05 -19.34
CA LYS A 443 7.50 16.33 -18.66
C LYS A 443 7.34 16.11 -17.16
N LEU A 444 8.42 15.78 -16.46
CA LEU A 444 8.44 15.93 -14.99
C LEU A 444 8.51 17.44 -14.69
N ALA A 445 7.57 17.94 -13.89
CA ALA A 445 7.44 19.37 -13.62
C ALA A 445 8.74 19.92 -12.99
N GLN A 446 9.35 20.88 -13.65
CA GLN A 446 10.53 21.57 -13.14
C GLN A 446 10.07 22.60 -12.09
N LEU A 447 10.64 22.55 -10.89
CA LEU A 447 10.32 23.48 -9.79
C LEU A 447 10.53 24.94 -10.26
N THR A 448 9.44 25.71 -10.34
CA THR A 448 9.50 27.11 -10.77
C THR A 448 9.57 28.06 -9.57
N LEU A 449 10.12 29.26 -9.78
CA LEU A 449 10.15 30.30 -8.76
C LEU A 449 8.73 30.70 -8.34
N GLU A 450 7.81 30.83 -9.29
CA GLU A 450 6.41 31.17 -9.04
C GLU A 450 5.75 30.17 -8.09
N GLN A 451 5.88 28.88 -8.39
CA GLN A 451 5.34 27.79 -7.58
C GLN A 451 5.91 27.78 -6.14
N MET A 452 7.20 28.09 -5.98
CA MET A 452 7.79 28.23 -4.63
C MET A 452 7.17 29.40 -3.86
N LEU A 453 6.95 30.55 -4.51
CA LEU A 453 6.34 31.72 -3.89
C LEU A 453 4.85 31.47 -3.54
N GLU A 454 4.10 30.74 -4.37
CA GLU A 454 2.72 30.35 -4.08
C GLU A 454 2.63 29.46 -2.82
N HIS A 455 3.48 28.44 -2.72
CA HIS A 455 3.53 27.58 -1.52
C HIS A 455 3.95 28.35 -0.26
N LEU A 456 4.91 29.27 -0.39
CA LEU A 456 5.34 30.11 0.73
C LEU A 456 4.26 31.09 1.18
N ASP A 457 3.53 31.71 0.26
CA ASP A 457 2.44 32.61 0.62
C ASP A 457 1.27 31.84 1.26
N SER A 458 0.95 30.64 0.77
CA SER A 458 -0.02 29.75 1.42
C SER A 458 0.40 29.38 2.85
N LEU A 459 1.68 29.07 3.06
CA LEU A 459 2.23 28.81 4.40
C LEU A 459 2.13 30.05 5.30
N ARG A 460 2.40 31.25 4.78
CA ARG A 460 2.28 32.53 5.51
C ARG A 460 0.85 32.75 6.00
N LEU A 461 -0.13 32.64 5.10
CA LEU A 461 -1.54 32.78 5.45
C LEU A 461 -1.96 31.76 6.50
N ASN A 462 -1.49 30.52 6.40
CA ASN A 462 -1.81 29.47 7.35
C ASN A 462 -1.13 29.67 8.73
N LEU A 463 0.10 30.17 8.76
CA LEU A 463 0.84 30.47 10.00
C LEU A 463 0.34 31.72 10.71
N SER A 464 -0.39 32.64 10.05
CA SER A 464 -0.97 33.83 10.68
C SER A 464 -1.86 33.51 11.90
N ASN A 465 -2.47 32.33 11.92
CA ASN A 465 -3.33 31.85 13.00
C ASN A 465 -2.56 31.15 14.14
N ALA A 466 -1.22 31.07 14.08
CA ALA A 466 -0.39 30.43 15.10
C ALA A 466 0.82 31.29 15.49
N LYS A 467 1.25 31.17 16.75
CA LYS A 467 2.51 31.76 17.22
C LYS A 467 3.69 31.00 16.61
N ASN A 468 4.06 31.33 15.38
CA ASN A 468 5.19 30.73 14.68
C ASN A 468 6.10 31.83 14.11
N ASN A 469 7.40 31.74 14.38
CA ASN A 469 8.40 32.74 14.00
C ASN A 469 9.17 32.36 12.72
N PHE A 470 8.68 31.39 11.95
CA PHE A 470 9.35 30.89 10.75
C PHE A 470 9.67 31.99 9.73
N PHE A 471 8.75 32.91 9.49
CA PHE A 471 8.99 34.04 8.58
C PHE A 471 9.87 35.14 9.16
N SER A 472 10.17 35.10 10.47
CA SER A 472 11.17 35.96 11.10
C SER A 472 12.59 35.38 10.99
N GLN A 473 12.74 34.18 10.44
CA GLN A 473 14.03 33.51 10.31
C GLN A 473 14.92 34.22 9.29
N THR A 474 16.15 34.54 9.69
CA THR A 474 17.14 35.24 8.85
C THR A 474 17.33 34.62 7.46
N PRO A 475 17.40 33.28 7.30
CA PRO A 475 17.56 32.67 5.98
C PRO A 475 16.40 32.98 5.03
N ILE A 476 15.16 33.00 5.53
CA ILE A 476 13.96 33.31 4.75
C ILE A 476 13.96 34.78 4.32
N LEU A 477 14.24 35.70 5.25
CA LEU A 477 14.30 37.14 4.96
C LEU A 477 15.35 37.45 3.88
N GLN A 478 16.55 36.89 4.00
CA GLN A 478 17.61 37.02 3.01
C GLN A 478 17.21 36.46 1.64
N ALA A 479 16.55 35.30 1.62
CA ALA A 479 16.09 34.68 0.37
C ALA A 479 15.03 35.53 -0.33
N LEU A 480 14.07 36.07 0.43
CA LEU A 480 13.01 36.94 -0.10
C LEU A 480 13.58 38.24 -0.68
N GLN A 481 14.51 38.91 0.02
CA GLN A 481 15.19 40.09 -0.54
C GLN A 481 15.96 39.79 -1.82
N HIS A 482 16.68 38.66 -1.85
CA HIS A 482 17.44 38.26 -3.03
C HIS A 482 16.50 37.96 -4.22
N VAL A 483 15.37 37.29 -3.99
CA VAL A 483 14.37 37.02 -5.02
C VAL A 483 13.67 38.29 -5.47
N GLN A 484 13.28 39.18 -4.55
CA GLN A 484 12.64 40.46 -4.85
C GLN A 484 13.54 41.37 -5.72
N ALA A 485 14.87 41.33 -5.49
CA ALA A 485 15.81 42.13 -6.26
C ALA A 485 15.90 41.73 -7.75
N SER A 486 15.55 40.49 -8.10
CA SER A 486 15.72 39.96 -9.46
C SER A 486 14.44 39.42 -10.11
N CYS A 487 13.31 39.36 -9.40
CA CYS A 487 12.03 38.98 -9.97
C CYS A 487 11.40 40.13 -10.77
N ASP A 488 10.48 39.80 -11.69
CA ASP A 488 9.76 40.81 -12.47
C ASP A 488 8.64 41.48 -11.65
N GLU A 489 8.18 42.63 -12.13
CA GLU A 489 7.15 43.43 -11.43
C GLU A 489 5.81 42.70 -11.25
N ALA A 490 5.48 41.76 -12.14
CA ALA A 490 4.26 40.97 -12.03
C ALA A 490 4.30 40.07 -10.78
N HIS A 491 5.41 39.37 -10.55
CA HIS A 491 5.60 38.57 -9.34
C HIS A 491 5.68 39.44 -8.08
N LYS A 492 6.30 40.63 -8.13
CA LYS A 492 6.35 41.57 -6.99
C LYS A 492 4.97 42.04 -6.57
N MET A 493 4.11 42.38 -7.53
CA MET A 493 2.72 42.79 -7.24
C MET A 493 1.92 41.63 -6.66
N ARG A 494 2.06 40.43 -7.25
CA ARG A 494 1.31 39.24 -6.85
C ARG A 494 1.66 38.76 -5.42
N PHE A 495 2.93 38.79 -5.04
CA PHE A 495 3.41 38.33 -3.74
C PHE A 495 3.88 39.49 -2.84
N SER A 496 3.26 40.66 -2.97
CA SER A 496 3.63 41.88 -2.23
C SER A 496 3.58 41.69 -0.71
N ASP A 497 2.54 41.02 -0.19
CA ASP A 497 2.41 40.68 1.23
C ASP A 497 3.51 39.73 1.74
N LEU A 498 4.06 38.88 0.86
CA LEU A 498 5.15 37.97 1.22
C LEU A 498 6.48 38.72 1.25
N PHE A 499 6.72 39.61 0.29
CA PHE A 499 7.96 40.39 0.22
C PHE A 499 8.05 41.47 1.29
N SER A 500 6.93 42.06 1.72
CA SER A 500 6.90 43.08 2.77
C SER A 500 7.48 42.59 4.10
N LEU A 501 7.43 41.27 4.36
CA LEU A 501 8.04 40.64 5.54
C LEU A 501 9.56 40.86 5.62
N ALA A 502 10.22 41.08 4.47
CA ALA A 502 11.66 41.24 4.39
C ALA A 502 12.12 42.67 4.08
N GLU A 503 11.21 43.65 3.97
CA GLU A 503 11.55 45.04 3.65
C GLU A 503 12.33 45.74 4.78
N ASP A 504 12.01 45.41 6.04
CA ASP A 504 12.66 46.00 7.23
C ASP A 504 13.93 45.24 7.68
N TYR A 505 14.31 44.16 6.98
CA TYR A 505 15.49 43.37 7.34
C TYR A 505 16.78 44.05 6.85
N GLU A 506 17.47 44.77 7.73
CA GLU A 506 18.83 45.25 7.43
C GLU A 506 19.88 44.18 7.75
N ASP A 507 20.50 43.63 6.69
CA ASP A 507 21.64 42.73 6.80
C ASP A 507 22.80 43.43 7.52
N SER A 508 22.92 43.18 8.83
CA SER A 508 23.91 43.82 9.70
C SER A 508 25.36 43.48 9.31
N THR A 509 25.57 42.62 8.32
CA THR A 509 26.87 42.31 7.74
C THR A 509 27.37 43.34 6.72
N LYS A 510 26.49 44.24 6.22
CA LYS A 510 26.90 45.36 5.37
C LYS A 510 27.32 46.57 6.20
N GLN A 511 28.45 46.45 6.91
CA GLN A 511 29.14 47.65 7.40
C GLN A 511 29.61 48.49 6.20
N HIS A 512 28.96 49.64 6.03
CA HIS A 512 29.37 50.73 5.15
C HIS A 512 30.86 51.05 5.30
N LYS A 513 31.65 50.85 4.23
CA LYS A 513 32.94 51.55 4.12
C LYS A 513 32.66 53.04 3.93
N PRO A 514 33.07 53.95 4.84
CA PRO A 514 32.95 55.37 4.58
C PRO A 514 33.95 55.76 3.49
N ARG A 515 33.39 56.26 2.40
CA ARG A 515 34.06 56.83 1.24
C ARG A 515 34.96 58.00 1.68
N ARG A 516 36.25 57.74 1.92
CA ARG A 516 37.25 58.80 2.15
C ARG A 516 37.63 59.46 0.81
N LYS A 517 37.47 60.79 0.77
CA LYS A 517 37.87 61.70 -0.30
C LYS A 517 39.36 61.55 -0.64
N ALA A 518 39.67 61.59 -1.92
CA ALA A 518 41.04 61.76 -2.44
C ALA A 518 41.61 63.13 -2.06
N PRO A 519 42.94 63.22 -1.95
CA PRO A 519 43.63 64.34 -2.59
C PRO A 519 44.79 63.89 -3.48
N ALA A 520 45.13 64.77 -4.42
CA ALA A 520 46.06 64.57 -5.52
C ALA A 520 47.53 64.87 -5.18
N SER A 521 48.40 64.35 -6.05
CA SER A 521 49.77 64.78 -6.41
C SER A 521 50.99 64.39 -5.54
N SER A 522 51.93 63.75 -6.25
CA SER A 522 53.27 63.18 -5.95
C SER A 522 54.35 64.28 -5.73
N PRO A 523 55.70 64.03 -5.61
CA PRO A 523 56.43 62.75 -5.74
C PRO A 523 57.66 62.51 -4.81
N ARG A 524 58.17 61.27 -4.83
CA ARG A 524 59.53 60.88 -5.29
C ARG A 524 60.23 59.84 -4.38
N SER A 525 60.85 58.86 -5.05
CA SER A 525 62.09 58.13 -4.67
C SER A 525 62.01 56.71 -4.06
N ARG A 526 62.21 55.74 -4.98
CA ARG A 526 63.19 54.61 -4.98
C ARG A 526 63.00 53.37 -4.08
N LYS A 527 62.90 52.25 -4.82
CA LYS A 527 63.58 50.93 -4.69
C LYS A 527 63.38 50.08 -3.42
N GLY A 528 62.95 48.83 -3.65
CA GLY A 528 63.68 47.66 -3.13
C GLY A 528 62.86 46.56 -2.47
N ALA A 529 62.76 45.43 -3.18
CA ALA A 529 62.82 44.04 -2.72
C ALA A 529 61.76 43.42 -1.79
N ALA A 530 61.46 42.16 -2.13
CA ALA A 530 60.53 41.22 -1.50
C ALA A 530 61.06 40.65 -0.15
N PRO A 531 60.19 39.97 0.64
CA PRO A 531 60.40 39.66 2.05
C PRO A 531 60.92 38.22 2.27
N GLN A 532 61.51 37.96 3.46
CA GLN A 532 61.40 36.73 4.28
C GLN A 532 62.41 36.77 5.48
N PRO A 533 62.43 35.82 6.46
CA PRO A 533 61.59 35.79 7.67
C PRO A 533 62.42 35.51 8.96
N SER A 534 61.83 35.51 10.15
CA SER A 534 62.32 34.82 11.39
C SER A 534 61.41 35.19 12.56
N ASN A 535 60.62 34.27 13.11
CA ASN A 535 60.94 33.31 14.20
C ASN A 535 60.73 33.91 15.60
N GLU A 536 59.90 33.20 16.38
CA GLU A 536 59.98 32.84 17.81
C GLU A 536 58.56 32.34 18.20
N GLU A 537 58.33 31.03 18.39
CA GLU A 537 58.51 30.25 19.65
C GLU A 537 57.58 30.77 20.77
N GLU A 538 56.85 30.01 21.59
CA GLU A 538 56.65 28.59 21.92
C GLU A 538 55.30 28.57 22.71
N SER A 539 54.51 27.49 22.75
CA SER A 539 54.49 26.61 23.93
C SER A 539 53.50 25.46 23.74
N ALA A 540 53.93 24.30 24.25
CA ALA A 540 53.38 22.97 24.06
C ALA A 540 52.26 22.58 25.04
N SER A 541 51.48 21.56 24.66
CA SER A 541 51.25 20.40 25.53
C SER A 541 50.95 19.15 24.71
N SER A 542 51.55 18.05 25.14
CA SER A 542 51.68 16.74 24.50
C SER A 542 50.79 15.70 25.17
N SER A 543 50.35 14.68 24.42
CA SER A 543 50.54 13.26 24.79
C SER A 543 50.21 12.35 23.60
N ALA A 544 51.15 11.44 23.32
CA ALA A 544 51.20 10.54 22.19
C ALA A 544 50.86 9.09 22.59
N SER A 545 50.46 8.27 21.62
CA SER A 545 51.02 6.93 21.44
C SER A 545 50.81 6.51 19.98
N GLU A 546 51.91 6.17 19.33
CA GLU A 546 52.04 5.66 17.96
C GLU A 546 52.08 4.12 17.99
N GLU A 547 51.70 3.46 16.89
CA GLU A 547 52.59 2.48 16.25
C GLU A 547 52.38 2.49 14.72
N GLU A 548 53.52 2.26 14.07
CA GLU A 548 53.97 2.32 12.67
C GLU A 548 53.40 1.14 11.83
N ASP A 549 53.51 0.97 10.50
CA ASP A 549 54.34 1.53 9.43
C ASP A 549 53.75 1.11 8.05
N SER A 550 54.29 1.70 6.97
CA SER A 550 54.44 1.18 5.59
C SER A 550 53.67 1.88 4.46
N LYS A 551 54.33 2.93 3.93
CA LYS A 551 54.25 3.55 2.59
C LYS A 551 54.54 2.55 1.43
N PRO A 552 54.50 2.91 0.11
CA PRO A 552 54.15 4.21 -0.50
C PRO A 552 53.22 4.16 -1.74
N LYS A 553 52.85 5.38 -2.17
CA LYS A 553 52.15 5.79 -3.41
C LYS A 553 52.84 5.38 -4.71
N ALA A 554 52.03 5.17 -5.76
CA ALA A 554 52.41 5.43 -7.15
C ALA A 554 51.32 6.20 -7.91
N SER A 555 51.74 6.84 -9.01
CA SER A 555 51.24 8.10 -9.55
C SER A 555 50.16 8.00 -10.63
N LYS A 556 49.35 9.06 -10.71
CA LYS A 556 48.52 9.49 -11.85
C LYS A 556 49.18 9.27 -13.22
N ARG A 557 48.41 8.75 -14.20
CA ARG A 557 48.19 9.48 -15.48
C ARG A 557 47.04 8.90 -16.32
N LYS A 558 46.09 9.79 -16.61
CA LYS A 558 45.11 9.74 -17.71
C LYS A 558 45.78 9.48 -19.06
N ARG A 559 45.12 8.71 -19.91
CA ARG A 559 44.84 9.15 -21.29
C ARG A 559 43.54 8.53 -21.80
N LYS A 560 42.81 9.38 -22.52
CA LYS A 560 41.44 9.23 -23.01
C LYS A 560 41.54 9.05 -24.54
N ALA A 561 40.62 8.24 -25.05
CA ALA A 561 39.93 8.35 -26.34
C ALA A 561 40.50 7.72 -27.62
N SER A 562 39.52 7.15 -28.33
CA SER A 562 39.35 6.94 -29.77
C SER A 562 40.08 5.74 -30.39
N ALA A 563 39.51 4.95 -31.28
CA ALA A 563 38.16 4.82 -31.85
C ALA A 563 38.20 3.63 -32.84
N VAL A 564 37.05 2.95 -33.03
CA VAL A 564 36.58 2.30 -34.29
C VAL A 564 37.22 0.97 -34.75
N GLY A 565 36.31 0.04 -35.12
CA GLY A 565 36.51 -1.06 -36.09
C GLY A 565 36.41 -2.44 -35.45
N SER A 566 35.25 -3.11 -35.44
CA SER A 566 34.65 -3.96 -36.51
C SER A 566 35.15 -5.42 -36.47
N ASP A 567 34.15 -6.30 -36.45
CA ASP A 567 34.07 -7.70 -36.90
C ASP A 567 34.68 -8.87 -36.10
N SER A 568 33.77 -9.82 -35.86
CA SER A 568 33.86 -11.30 -35.95
C SER A 568 34.95 -11.99 -35.11
N ASP A 569 34.63 -12.88 -34.17
CA ASP A 569 33.90 -14.16 -34.30
C ASP A 569 33.13 -14.51 -33.01
#